data_AF-A0A1B6KAN8-F1
#
_entry.id   AF-A0A1B6KAN8-F1
#
_cell.length_a   1.000
_cell.length_b   1.000
_cell.length_c   1.000
_cell.angle_alpha   90.00
_cell.angle_beta   90.00
_cell.angle_gamma   90.00
#
_symmetry.space_group_name_H-M   'P 1'
#
loop_
_entity.id
_entity.type
_entity.pdbx_description
1 polymer ?
#
loop_
_entity_poly.entity_id
_entity_poly.type
_entity_poly.pdbx_seq_one_letter_code
_entity_poly.pdbx_strand_id
1 'polypeptide(L)'
;SRLQKQDVSEISEEFTQRLAALERKFQQAIREKEVLRKQLEQARVAVAAAEEEAEKDQVITDLRAEGDKLSKQQLTLNNLIKKLRATEKDNQKVIASLKEQLEECSQELDRSKRALSAKQDVERSQIEAVHQLTRTNQRLETQATTLQAQVDGLTTTVISLQKEVTEGAERNAQLQTQLAEARAAAETDVRQRLEADWAETAEQRDQLESEVQQLRERLDQQMEQHDRQVQELRREQAELVRRLEAAGAAVEDVAQSVSAATQPLVRQIDSLTAAHTQAQANWERQERKLLQQTSELQTRVAGLVDSERSAREQLVAGNARCAALEARLATTQHDLETAQAELRETAQKLKQLAQENERLVGNHEVAVRQLRTELTDREREARGLEQQLSVERAALEAERRRVTAIQEQAKRRGPSPPVSPPSSPTLSLGRVSVADSMSSNLWPSFGDDVFETGSASGRLSSVYDSLRPGNTTSLLEGLQSQLKQRDGEVHQLQWELSRRDVERAALSNELATLTAQVEAQERQLAALGGLRTEYDALLLLYGEKLEESQELRMDLQDVKDMYKTQIDQLLKKEPSS
;
A
#
# COMPACT_ATOMS: atom_id res chain seq x y z
N SER A 1 131.39 98.53 274.18
CA SER A 1 130.58 99.75 273.94
C SER A 1 129.42 99.39 273.03
N ARG A 2 128.19 99.91 273.19
CA ARG A 2 127.78 101.33 273.08
C ARG A 2 128.20 101.86 271.69
N LEU A 3 127.29 101.99 270.73
CA LEU A 3 126.18 102.97 270.58
C LEU A 3 126.61 104.14 269.68
N GLN A 4 125.70 104.53 268.76
CA GLN A 4 125.71 105.74 267.91
C GLN A 4 126.74 105.76 266.75
N LYS A 5 126.30 106.29 265.59
CA LYS A 5 126.96 106.32 264.26
C LYS A 5 127.18 104.91 263.65
N GLN A 6 126.22 104.27 262.96
CA GLN A 6 124.95 104.71 262.34
C GLN A 6 125.11 105.33 260.93
N ASP A 7 124.61 106.53 260.65
CA ASP A 7 123.83 106.83 259.42
C ASP A 7 124.55 106.93 258.04
N VAL A 8 125.82 106.56 257.89
CA VAL A 8 126.63 106.92 256.68
C VAL A 8 126.90 105.77 255.69
N SER A 9 126.83 104.50 256.10
CA SER A 9 127.15 103.38 255.20
C SER A 9 126.03 103.01 254.23
N GLU A 10 124.77 103.06 254.70
CA GLU A 10 123.58 102.47 254.03
C GLU A 10 123.37 102.99 252.60
N ILE A 11 123.61 104.28 252.36
CA ILE A 11 123.41 104.94 251.07
C ILE A 11 124.35 104.38 249.98
N SER A 12 125.54 103.89 250.34
CA SER A 12 126.55 103.48 249.36
C SER A 12 126.22 102.14 248.65
N GLU A 13 125.56 101.21 249.35
CA GLU A 13 125.29 99.87 248.82
C GLU A 13 124.07 99.81 247.88
N GLU A 14 123.10 100.73 248.04
CA GLU A 14 121.92 100.83 247.16
C GLU A 14 122.31 101.08 245.69
N PHE A 15 123.33 101.90 245.45
CA PHE A 15 123.79 102.20 244.08
C PHE A 15 124.41 100.98 243.39
N THR A 16 125.12 100.13 244.14
CA THR A 16 125.73 98.90 243.64
C THR A 16 124.66 97.91 243.14
N GLN A 17 123.53 97.81 243.84
CA GLN A 17 122.40 96.96 243.43
C GLN A 17 121.78 97.41 242.10
N ARG A 18 121.67 98.73 241.86
CA ARG A 18 121.11 99.27 240.59
C ARG A 18 121.97 98.96 239.38
N LEU A 19 123.30 98.94 239.52
CA LEU A 19 124.21 98.63 238.40
C LEU A 19 124.08 97.18 237.93
N ALA A 20 124.06 96.23 238.88
CA ALA A 20 123.92 94.79 238.59
C ALA A 20 122.60 94.43 237.89
N ALA A 21 121.54 95.24 238.07
CA ALA A 21 120.25 95.05 237.40
C ALA A 21 120.28 95.37 235.89
N LEU A 22 121.18 96.26 235.44
CA LEU A 22 121.35 96.60 234.03
C LEU A 22 122.17 95.54 233.27
N GLU A 23 123.24 95.02 233.88
CA GLU A 23 124.14 94.05 233.25
C GLU A 23 123.43 92.75 232.85
N ARG A 24 122.46 92.29 233.66
CA ARG A 24 121.59 91.15 233.34
C ARG A 24 120.78 91.35 232.05
N LYS A 25 120.31 92.58 231.76
CA LYS A 25 119.54 92.86 230.54
C LYS A 25 120.39 92.83 229.28
N PHE A 26 121.68 93.19 229.37
CA PHE A 26 122.57 93.19 228.22
C PHE A 26 122.94 91.78 227.75
N GLN A 27 123.21 90.84 228.67
CA GLN A 27 123.55 89.46 228.32
C GLN A 27 122.39 88.69 227.66
N GLN A 28 121.14 89.06 227.95
CA GLN A 28 119.97 88.40 227.36
C GLN A 28 119.84 88.72 225.85
N ALA A 29 120.01 89.99 225.46
CA ALA A 29 119.92 90.42 224.06
C ALA A 29 120.98 89.78 223.14
N ILE A 30 122.14 89.38 223.67
CA ILE A 30 123.20 88.73 222.88
C ILE A 30 122.77 87.33 222.42
N ARG A 31 122.04 86.56 223.25
CA ARG A 31 121.68 85.16 222.93
C ARG A 31 120.57 85.06 221.89
N GLU A 32 119.61 85.98 221.88
CA GLU A 32 118.51 86.01 220.90
C GLU A 32 119.04 86.20 219.46
N LYS A 33 120.15 86.94 219.30
CA LYS A 33 120.82 87.16 218.01
C LYS A 33 121.37 85.87 217.36
N GLU A 34 121.85 84.91 218.15
CA GLU A 34 122.48 83.70 217.61
C GLU A 34 121.44 82.64 217.18
N VAL A 35 120.27 82.62 217.83
CA VAL A 35 119.14 81.76 217.43
C VAL A 35 118.68 82.09 216.00
N LEU A 36 118.51 83.38 215.70
CA LEU A 36 118.13 83.87 214.37
C LEU A 36 119.16 83.51 213.29
N ARG A 37 120.44 83.35 213.65
CA ARG A 37 121.50 83.01 212.69
C ARG A 37 121.41 81.56 212.21
N LYS A 38 121.01 80.62 213.09
CA LYS A 38 120.81 79.20 212.72
C LYS A 38 119.60 78.97 211.80
N GLN A 39 118.58 79.81 211.88
CA GLN A 39 117.39 79.71 211.02
C GLN A 39 117.69 80.10 209.56
N LEU A 40 118.72 80.93 209.31
CA LEU A 40 119.09 81.36 207.96
C LEU A 40 119.73 80.23 207.12
N GLU A 41 120.60 79.41 207.73
CA GLU A 41 121.29 78.33 207.01
C GLU A 41 120.32 77.21 206.56
N GLN A 42 119.25 76.97 207.33
CA GLN A 42 118.18 76.02 206.97
C GLN A 42 117.42 76.46 205.72
N ALA A 43 117.31 77.76 205.46
CA ALA A 43 116.62 78.28 204.27
C ALA A 43 117.40 78.04 202.96
N ARG A 44 118.74 77.98 203.00
CA ARG A 44 119.56 77.83 201.78
C ARG A 44 119.53 76.42 201.18
N VAL A 45 119.52 75.39 202.02
CA VAL A 45 119.49 73.99 201.56
C VAL A 45 118.15 73.65 200.89
N ALA A 46 117.06 74.32 201.28
CA ALA A 46 115.74 74.12 200.69
C ALA A 46 115.60 74.68 199.26
N VAL A 47 116.36 75.71 198.89
CA VAL A 47 116.24 76.36 197.56
C VAL A 47 116.88 75.49 196.46
N ALA A 48 118.09 74.97 196.70
CA ALA A 48 118.87 74.27 195.69
C ALA A 48 118.26 72.91 195.22
N ALA A 49 117.37 72.31 196.01
CA ALA A 49 116.69 71.07 195.62
C ALA A 49 115.43 71.30 194.77
N ALA A 50 114.73 72.42 194.97
CA ALA A 50 113.49 72.74 194.24
C ALA A 50 113.74 73.05 192.76
N GLU A 51 114.91 73.59 192.43
CA GLU A 51 115.32 73.86 191.04
C GLU A 51 115.50 72.54 190.25
N GLU A 52 116.09 71.51 190.87
CA GLU A 52 116.28 70.20 190.23
C GLU A 52 114.95 69.40 190.09
N GLU A 53 113.92 69.74 190.86
CA GLU A 53 112.57 69.15 190.75
C GLU A 53 111.78 69.82 189.61
N ALA A 54 111.88 71.15 189.47
CA ALA A 54 111.25 71.93 188.41
C ALA A 54 111.73 71.52 186.99
N GLU A 55 113.03 71.27 186.79
CA GLU A 55 113.55 70.82 185.49
C GLU A 55 112.97 69.47 185.05
N LYS A 56 112.68 68.56 185.99
CA LYS A 56 112.13 67.22 185.68
C LYS A 56 110.65 67.32 185.29
N ASP A 57 109.87 68.15 185.97
CA ASP A 57 108.47 68.39 185.61
C ASP A 57 108.32 69.08 184.25
N GLN A 58 109.24 69.99 183.90
CA GLN A 58 109.26 70.64 182.58
C GLN A 58 109.32 69.61 181.45
N VAL A 59 110.26 68.65 181.52
CA VAL A 59 110.41 67.56 180.54
C VAL A 59 109.16 66.65 180.47
N ILE A 60 108.48 66.42 181.60
CA ILE A 60 107.23 65.65 181.64
C ILE A 60 106.09 66.40 180.92
N THR A 61 106.04 67.73 180.96
CA THR A 61 105.02 68.50 180.24
C THR A 61 105.21 68.46 178.73
N ASP A 62 106.44 68.59 178.22
CA ASP A 62 106.71 68.58 176.77
C ASP A 62 106.44 67.21 176.14
N LEU A 63 106.88 66.11 176.78
CA LEU A 63 106.60 64.75 176.31
C LEU A 63 105.10 64.43 176.26
N ARG A 64 104.31 64.97 177.21
CA ARG A 64 102.85 64.87 177.17
C ARG A 64 102.26 65.67 176.00
N ALA A 65 102.76 66.88 175.75
CA ALA A 65 102.31 67.71 174.63
C ALA A 65 102.62 67.09 173.26
N GLU A 66 103.72 66.35 173.10
CA GLU A 66 104.01 65.57 171.90
C GLU A 66 103.11 64.32 171.77
N GLY A 67 102.95 63.53 172.82
CA GLY A 67 102.05 62.37 172.82
C GLY A 67 100.61 62.74 172.44
N ASP A 68 100.13 63.88 172.93
CA ASP A 68 98.78 64.37 172.67
C ASP A 68 98.60 64.89 171.23
N LYS A 69 99.67 65.39 170.57
CA LYS A 69 99.69 65.69 169.13
C LYS A 69 99.68 64.40 168.30
N LEU A 70 100.51 63.43 168.66
CA LEU A 70 100.70 62.18 167.91
C LEU A 70 99.44 61.30 167.95
N SER A 71 98.77 61.25 169.10
CA SER A 71 97.43 60.65 169.28
C SER A 71 96.39 61.25 168.31
N LYS A 72 96.31 62.58 168.22
CA LYS A 72 95.38 63.28 167.32
C LYS A 72 95.69 63.00 165.85
N GLN A 73 96.98 62.90 165.47
CA GLN A 73 97.40 62.52 164.11
C GLN A 73 97.07 61.07 163.75
N GLN A 74 97.27 60.11 164.67
CA GLN A 74 96.84 58.73 164.43
C GLN A 74 95.33 58.62 164.26
N LEU A 75 94.55 59.37 165.06
CA LEU A 75 93.09 59.32 165.03
C LEU A 75 92.51 59.92 163.74
N THR A 76 93.09 61.00 163.20
CA THR A 76 92.70 61.53 161.87
C THR A 76 93.06 60.58 160.73
N LEU A 77 94.26 60.00 160.75
CA LEU A 77 94.69 59.01 159.74
C LEU A 77 93.82 57.75 159.75
N ASN A 78 93.48 57.21 160.93
CA ASN A 78 92.62 56.02 161.05
C ASN A 78 91.21 56.29 160.51
N ASN A 79 90.66 57.48 160.80
CA ASN A 79 89.37 57.91 160.25
C ASN A 79 89.41 58.13 158.73
N LEU A 80 90.52 58.64 158.18
CA LEU A 80 90.71 58.75 156.73
C LEU A 80 90.77 57.37 156.05
N ILE A 81 91.51 56.42 156.62
CA ILE A 81 91.60 55.03 156.13
C ILE A 81 90.22 54.36 156.14
N LYS A 82 89.41 54.57 157.18
CA LYS A 82 88.02 54.08 157.23
C LYS A 82 87.15 54.68 156.13
N LYS A 83 87.25 55.98 155.87
CA LYS A 83 86.54 56.64 154.75
C LYS A 83 86.96 56.07 153.39
N LEU A 84 88.26 55.94 153.16
CA LEU A 84 88.80 55.39 151.90
C LEU A 84 88.32 53.96 151.66
N ARG A 85 88.36 53.09 152.67
CA ARG A 85 87.83 51.72 152.58
C ARG A 85 86.31 51.66 152.34
N ALA A 86 85.55 52.62 152.87
CA ALA A 86 84.12 52.73 152.58
C ALA A 86 83.89 53.13 151.11
N THR A 87 84.54 54.18 150.63
CA THR A 87 84.45 54.60 149.22
C THR A 87 84.97 53.56 148.25
N GLU A 88 86.01 52.79 148.61
CA GLU A 88 86.51 51.68 147.80
C GLU A 88 85.49 50.54 147.71
N LYS A 89 84.87 50.16 148.84
CA LYS A 89 83.80 49.15 148.86
C LYS A 89 82.55 49.59 148.08
N ASP A 90 82.19 50.87 148.14
CA ASP A 90 81.04 51.39 147.40
C ASP A 90 81.35 51.54 145.90
N ASN A 91 82.57 51.96 145.54
CA ASN A 91 83.05 51.91 144.15
C ASN A 91 83.06 50.46 143.60
N GLN A 92 83.46 49.47 144.40
CA GLN A 92 83.40 48.06 144.01
C GLN A 92 81.97 47.58 143.75
N LYS A 93 80.97 48.02 144.54
CA LYS A 93 79.54 47.76 144.25
C LYS A 93 79.12 48.40 142.93
N VAL A 94 79.46 49.67 142.71
CA VAL A 94 79.10 50.40 141.48
C VAL A 94 79.73 49.75 140.25
N ILE A 95 80.99 49.30 140.34
CA ILE A 95 81.65 48.54 139.27
C ILE A 95 80.97 47.18 139.03
N ALA A 96 80.48 46.51 140.08
CA ALA A 96 79.72 45.26 139.93
C ALA A 96 78.38 45.51 139.22
N SER A 97 77.57 46.47 139.67
CA SER A 97 76.28 46.78 139.05
C SER A 97 76.41 47.31 137.62
N LEU A 98 77.46 48.08 137.31
CA LEU A 98 77.73 48.53 135.94
C LEU A 98 78.18 47.39 135.02
N LYS A 99 78.85 46.36 135.55
CA LYS A 99 79.15 45.14 134.78
C LYS A 99 77.90 44.30 134.52
N GLU A 100 77.08 44.11 135.55
CA GLU A 100 75.79 43.41 135.45
C GLU A 100 74.89 44.07 134.39
N GLN A 101 74.74 45.39 134.44
CA GLN A 101 74.02 46.18 133.42
C GLN A 101 74.67 46.10 132.03
N LEU A 102 76.00 46.09 131.93
CA LEU A 102 76.68 45.91 130.64
C LEU A 102 76.43 44.51 130.05
N GLU A 103 76.45 43.47 130.89
CA GLU A 103 76.16 42.10 130.50
C GLU A 103 74.69 41.93 130.08
N GLU A 104 73.73 42.49 130.83
CA GLU A 104 72.32 42.57 130.46
C GLU A 104 72.13 43.27 129.11
N CYS A 105 72.63 44.50 128.96
CA CYS A 105 72.57 45.23 127.69
C CYS A 105 73.25 44.49 126.53
N SER A 106 74.33 43.75 126.77
CA SER A 106 74.98 42.93 125.74
C SER A 106 74.12 41.74 125.31
N GLN A 107 73.44 41.09 126.26
CA GLN A 107 72.50 40.00 125.98
C GLN A 107 71.25 40.50 125.26
N GLU A 108 70.70 41.66 125.64
CA GLU A 108 69.57 42.28 124.95
C GLU A 108 69.93 42.73 123.53
N LEU A 109 71.12 43.30 123.34
CA LEU A 109 71.65 43.63 122.02
C LEU A 109 71.79 42.38 121.14
N ASP A 110 72.30 41.28 121.66
CA ASP A 110 72.45 40.03 120.91
C ASP A 110 71.12 39.31 120.65
N ARG A 111 70.17 39.35 121.60
CA ARG A 111 68.78 38.93 121.37
C ARG A 111 68.15 39.76 120.23
N SER A 112 68.37 41.07 120.24
CA SER A 112 67.86 42.00 119.23
C SER A 112 68.49 41.77 117.84
N LYS A 113 69.81 41.54 117.76
CA LYS A 113 70.50 41.15 116.50
C LYS A 113 69.92 39.84 115.92
N ARG A 114 69.72 38.82 116.76
CA ARG A 114 69.16 37.52 116.34
C ARG A 114 67.72 37.68 115.86
N ALA A 115 66.90 38.45 116.57
CA ALA A 115 65.53 38.77 116.16
C ALA A 115 65.48 39.56 114.84
N LEU A 116 66.42 40.50 114.63
CA LEU A 116 66.55 41.25 113.38
C LEU A 116 66.96 40.36 112.21
N SER A 117 67.95 39.47 112.38
CA SER A 117 68.34 38.50 111.34
C SER A 117 67.17 37.59 110.98
N ALA A 118 66.49 37.02 111.99
CA ALA A 118 65.33 36.16 111.75
C ALA A 118 64.20 36.89 111.00
N LYS A 119 63.98 38.18 111.28
CA LYS A 119 63.05 39.00 110.49
C LYS A 119 63.55 39.25 109.07
N GLN A 120 64.82 39.58 108.86
CA GLN A 120 65.40 39.79 107.53
C GLN A 120 65.36 38.53 106.66
N ASP A 121 65.55 37.35 107.24
CA ASP A 121 65.46 36.07 106.53
C ASP A 121 64.00 35.69 106.22
N VAL A 122 63.06 36.01 107.11
CA VAL A 122 61.62 35.93 106.80
C VAL A 122 61.22 36.93 105.71
N GLU A 123 61.66 38.19 105.77
CA GLU A 123 61.43 39.22 104.75
C GLU A 123 61.99 38.79 103.39
N ARG A 124 63.20 38.22 103.34
CA ARG A 124 63.78 37.60 102.12
C ARG A 124 62.89 36.50 101.56
N SER A 125 62.48 35.53 102.38
CA SER A 125 61.60 34.45 101.92
C SER A 125 60.22 34.94 101.45
N GLN A 126 59.69 36.02 102.05
CA GLN A 126 58.46 36.67 101.60
C GLN A 126 58.66 37.40 100.27
N ILE A 127 59.78 38.11 100.06
CA ILE A 127 60.13 38.75 98.78
C ILE A 127 60.29 37.69 97.69
N GLU A 128 60.94 36.56 97.98
CA GLU A 128 61.08 35.44 97.04
C GLU A 128 59.74 34.79 96.71
N ALA A 129 58.87 34.57 97.71
CA ALA A 129 57.52 34.06 97.50
C ALA A 129 56.66 35.04 96.66
N VAL A 130 56.74 36.35 96.94
CA VAL A 130 56.08 37.38 96.13
C VAL A 130 56.63 37.37 94.70
N HIS A 131 57.95 37.32 94.49
CA HIS A 131 58.53 37.22 93.14
C HIS A 131 58.12 35.95 92.39
N GLN A 132 57.98 34.81 93.08
CA GLN A 132 57.45 33.58 92.48
C GLN A 132 55.98 33.76 92.10
N LEU A 133 55.14 34.29 93.00
CA LEU A 133 53.72 34.56 92.76
C LEU A 133 53.50 35.58 91.63
N THR A 134 54.30 36.64 91.54
CA THR A 134 54.27 37.62 90.45
C THR A 134 54.64 36.96 89.12
N ARG A 135 55.67 36.10 89.08
CA ARG A 135 56.04 35.35 87.86
C ARG A 135 54.94 34.37 87.44
N THR A 136 54.26 33.71 88.38
CA THR A 136 53.13 32.84 88.05
C THR A 136 51.91 33.63 87.59
N ASN A 137 51.59 34.79 88.19
CA ASN A 137 50.52 35.66 87.73
C ASN A 137 50.81 36.18 86.31
N GLN A 138 52.01 36.72 86.04
CA GLN A 138 52.39 37.16 84.68
C GLN A 138 52.29 36.03 83.65
N ARG A 139 52.63 34.79 84.04
CA ARG A 139 52.44 33.61 83.19
C ARG A 139 50.96 33.25 82.98
N LEU A 140 50.13 33.35 84.01
CA LEU A 140 48.69 33.10 83.92
C LEU A 140 47.95 34.20 83.16
N GLU A 141 48.37 35.47 83.28
CA GLU A 141 47.87 36.63 82.54
C GLU A 141 48.21 36.51 81.04
N THR A 142 49.44 36.12 80.70
CA THR A 142 49.85 35.86 79.30
C THR A 142 49.17 34.61 78.73
N GLN A 143 48.93 33.57 79.53
CA GLN A 143 48.12 32.42 79.12
C GLN A 143 46.63 32.77 78.96
N ALA A 144 46.05 33.58 79.85
CA ALA A 144 44.66 34.01 79.76
C ALA A 144 44.43 34.92 78.54
N THR A 145 45.33 35.87 78.26
CA THR A 145 45.22 36.76 77.09
C THR A 145 45.44 36.01 75.76
N THR A 146 46.35 35.02 75.71
CA THR A 146 46.52 34.19 74.51
C THR A 146 45.34 33.23 74.30
N LEU A 147 44.77 32.65 75.36
CA LEU A 147 43.54 31.86 75.29
C LEU A 147 42.34 32.72 74.90
N GLN A 148 42.21 33.94 75.43
CA GLN A 148 41.15 34.87 75.04
C GLN A 148 41.24 35.20 73.54
N ALA A 149 42.44 35.55 73.04
CA ALA A 149 42.63 35.81 71.61
C ALA A 149 42.34 34.58 70.71
N GLN A 150 42.60 33.37 71.20
CA GLN A 150 42.20 32.13 70.52
C GLN A 150 40.67 31.92 70.54
N VAL A 151 40.01 32.19 71.67
CA VAL A 151 38.55 32.13 71.79
C VAL A 151 37.89 33.17 70.88
N ASP A 152 38.34 34.43 70.91
CA ASP A 152 37.82 35.50 70.05
C ASP A 152 38.03 35.17 68.57
N GLY A 153 39.21 34.66 68.20
CA GLY A 153 39.51 34.18 66.85
C GLY A 153 38.57 33.05 66.42
N LEU A 154 38.44 32.00 67.23
CA LEU A 154 37.51 30.89 66.95
C LEU A 154 36.06 31.38 66.86
N THR A 155 35.62 32.26 67.76
CA THR A 155 34.28 32.85 67.73
C THR A 155 34.02 33.63 66.44
N THR A 156 34.97 34.44 65.94
CA THR A 156 34.79 35.12 64.65
C THR A 156 34.72 34.14 63.47
N THR A 157 35.52 33.06 63.47
CA THR A 157 35.42 32.01 62.42
C THR A 157 34.12 31.20 62.49
N VAL A 158 33.59 30.94 63.70
CA VAL A 158 32.29 30.28 63.87
C VAL A 158 31.17 31.19 63.37
N ILE A 159 31.22 32.49 63.65
CA ILE A 159 30.24 33.47 63.16
C ILE A 159 30.30 33.58 61.62
N SER A 160 31.49 33.60 61.01
CA SER A 160 31.60 33.65 59.55
C SER A 160 31.07 32.37 58.89
N LEU A 161 31.43 31.19 59.42
CA LEU A 161 30.93 29.91 58.91
C LEU A 161 29.42 29.76 59.12
N GLN A 162 28.87 30.19 60.26
CA GLN A 162 27.42 30.23 60.48
C GLN A 162 26.72 31.11 59.45
N LYS A 163 27.28 32.30 59.17
CA LYS A 163 26.74 33.21 58.15
C LYS A 163 26.81 32.60 56.74
N GLU A 164 27.94 32.00 56.36
CA GLU A 164 28.09 31.31 55.07
C GLU A 164 27.11 30.14 54.92
N VAL A 165 26.86 29.39 55.99
CA VAL A 165 25.85 28.32 56.03
C VAL A 165 24.43 28.87 55.90
N THR A 166 24.07 29.97 56.58
CA THR A 166 22.75 30.58 56.42
C THR A 166 22.53 31.16 55.02
N GLU A 167 23.50 31.92 54.49
CA GLU A 167 23.40 32.44 53.11
C GLU A 167 23.40 31.30 52.07
N GLY A 168 24.14 30.22 52.32
CA GLY A 168 24.13 29.01 51.48
C GLY A 168 22.79 28.27 51.51
N ALA A 169 22.14 28.20 52.69
CA ALA A 169 20.80 27.65 52.83
C ALA A 169 19.75 28.53 52.13
N GLU A 170 19.82 29.85 52.26
CA GLU A 170 18.94 30.80 51.56
C GLU A 170 19.10 30.72 50.04
N ARG A 171 20.33 30.69 49.53
CA ARG A 171 20.62 30.49 48.09
C ARG A 171 20.08 29.16 47.59
N ASN A 172 20.26 28.07 48.34
CA ASN A 172 19.70 26.77 47.98
C ASN A 172 18.17 26.75 47.99
N ALA A 173 17.53 27.43 48.96
CA ALA A 173 16.07 27.56 48.99
C ALA A 173 15.54 28.37 47.79
N GLN A 174 16.18 29.49 47.44
CA GLN A 174 15.85 30.30 46.27
C GLN A 174 16.03 29.53 44.95
N LEU A 175 17.11 28.74 44.82
CA LEU A 175 17.30 27.86 43.67
C LEU A 175 16.25 26.74 43.63
N GLN A 176 15.85 26.18 44.77
CA GLN A 176 14.78 25.18 44.82
C GLN A 176 13.42 25.75 44.43
N THR A 177 13.07 26.97 44.86
CA THR A 177 11.80 27.61 44.42
C THR A 177 11.84 27.95 42.93
N GLN A 178 12.93 28.55 42.43
CA GLN A 178 13.08 28.84 40.99
C GLN A 178 13.00 27.57 40.12
N LEU A 179 13.60 26.46 40.57
CA LEU A 179 13.58 25.19 39.84
C LEU A 179 12.20 24.51 39.94
N ALA A 180 11.47 24.68 41.04
CA ALA A 180 10.07 24.26 41.16
C ALA A 180 9.12 25.10 40.28
N GLU A 181 9.30 26.42 40.24
CA GLU A 181 8.55 27.35 39.38
C GLU A 181 8.81 27.06 37.90
N ALA A 182 10.06 26.88 37.50
CA ALA A 182 10.42 26.52 36.12
C ALA A 182 9.87 25.15 35.70
N ARG A 183 9.83 24.17 36.62
CA ARG A 183 9.15 22.87 36.38
C ARG A 183 7.64 23.04 36.23
N ALA A 184 7.01 23.79 37.13
CA ALA A 184 5.57 24.03 37.07
C ALA A 184 5.16 24.75 35.76
N ALA A 185 5.93 25.75 35.34
CA ALA A 185 5.75 26.45 34.07
C ALA A 185 5.92 25.50 32.86
N ALA A 186 6.99 24.70 32.84
CA ALA A 186 7.21 23.72 31.77
C ALA A 186 6.10 22.64 31.74
N GLU A 187 5.60 22.20 32.90
CA GLU A 187 4.44 21.31 32.96
C GLU A 187 3.15 21.97 32.46
N THR A 188 2.89 23.25 32.76
CA THR A 188 1.71 23.96 32.22
C THR A 188 1.81 24.19 30.73
N ASP A 189 2.98 24.55 30.22
CA ASP A 189 3.23 24.72 28.77
C ASP A 189 3.01 23.41 28.01
N VAL A 190 3.49 22.28 28.56
CA VAL A 190 3.29 20.95 27.96
C VAL A 190 1.83 20.52 28.05
N ARG A 191 1.14 20.75 29.18
CA ARG A 191 -0.31 20.49 29.31
C ARG A 191 -1.12 21.30 28.30
N GLN A 192 -0.87 22.60 28.17
CA GLN A 192 -1.59 23.47 27.23
C GLN A 192 -1.37 23.06 25.77
N ARG A 193 -0.14 22.64 25.39
CA ARG A 193 0.11 22.09 24.05
C ARG A 193 -0.63 20.79 23.82
N LEU A 194 -0.56 19.85 24.75
CA LEU A 194 -1.29 18.58 24.64
C LEU A 194 -2.81 18.80 24.62
N GLU A 195 -3.34 19.76 25.37
CA GLU A 195 -4.76 20.14 25.35
C GLU A 195 -5.16 20.79 24.01
N ALA A 196 -4.30 21.60 23.39
CA ALA A 196 -4.50 22.15 22.06
C ALA A 196 -4.43 21.07 20.96
N ASP A 197 -3.39 20.24 20.96
CA ASP A 197 -3.23 19.10 20.03
C ASP A 197 -4.45 18.15 20.11
N TRP A 198 -4.97 17.91 21.32
CA TRP A 198 -6.16 17.07 21.55
C TRP A 198 -7.45 17.76 21.08
N ALA A 199 -7.55 19.09 21.23
CA ALA A 199 -8.69 19.86 20.71
C ALA A 199 -8.70 19.89 19.18
N GLU A 200 -7.55 20.14 18.53
CA GLU A 200 -7.42 20.13 17.06
C GLU A 200 -7.74 18.73 16.48
N THR A 201 -7.22 17.67 17.10
CA THR A 201 -7.50 16.29 16.64
C THR A 201 -8.94 15.84 16.94
N ALA A 202 -9.57 16.34 18.01
CA ALA A 202 -11.00 16.14 18.25
C ALA A 202 -11.87 16.89 17.23
N GLU A 203 -11.53 18.14 16.87
CA GLU A 203 -12.26 18.88 15.84
C GLU A 203 -12.13 18.21 14.47
N GLN A 204 -10.92 17.76 14.09
CA GLN A 204 -10.69 17.00 12.85
C GLN A 204 -11.49 15.69 12.83
N ARG A 205 -11.58 14.97 13.95
CA ARG A 205 -12.45 13.79 14.07
C ARG A 205 -13.92 14.15 13.84
N ASP A 206 -14.42 15.19 14.51
CA ASP A 206 -15.84 15.55 14.46
C ASP A 206 -16.24 16.11 13.08
N GLN A 207 -15.32 16.80 12.40
CA GLN A 207 -15.44 17.17 10.98
C GLN A 207 -15.54 15.92 10.09
N LEU A 208 -14.61 14.96 10.21
CA LEU A 208 -14.63 13.71 9.43
C LEU A 208 -15.85 12.84 9.73
N GLU A 209 -16.32 12.79 10.98
CA GLU A 209 -17.56 12.09 11.36
C GLU A 209 -18.78 12.77 10.71
N SER A 210 -18.82 14.10 10.62
CA SER A 210 -19.86 14.83 9.88
C SER A 210 -19.80 14.56 8.38
N GLU A 211 -18.62 14.54 7.76
CA GLU A 211 -18.47 14.20 6.34
C GLU A 211 -18.91 12.76 6.05
N VAL A 212 -18.55 11.80 6.89
CA VAL A 212 -18.98 10.40 6.79
C VAL A 212 -20.50 10.26 6.98
N GLN A 213 -21.12 11.03 7.88
CA GLN A 213 -22.58 11.07 8.02
C GLN A 213 -23.25 11.65 6.77
N GLN A 214 -22.79 12.79 6.27
CA GLN A 214 -23.30 13.40 5.03
C GLN A 214 -23.14 12.49 3.80
N LEU A 215 -22.03 11.74 3.69
CA LEU A 215 -21.82 10.78 2.61
C LEU A 215 -22.75 9.57 2.71
N ARG A 216 -23.06 9.09 3.92
CA ARG A 216 -24.06 8.04 4.15
C ARG A 216 -25.46 8.53 3.78
N GLU A 217 -25.87 9.70 4.28
CA GLU A 217 -27.17 10.29 3.94
C GLU A 217 -27.35 10.51 2.44
N ARG A 218 -26.29 10.97 1.73
CA ARG A 218 -26.31 11.10 0.26
C ARG A 218 -26.42 9.74 -0.43
N LEU A 219 -25.73 8.71 0.06
CA LEU A 219 -25.83 7.35 -0.48
C LEU A 219 -27.24 6.78 -0.30
N ASP A 220 -27.81 6.90 0.90
CA ASP A 220 -29.18 6.45 1.20
C ASP A 220 -30.20 7.19 0.33
N GLN A 221 -30.06 8.51 0.15
CA GLN A 221 -30.89 9.30 -0.77
C GLN A 221 -30.76 8.86 -2.24
N GLN A 222 -29.56 8.49 -2.71
CA GLN A 222 -29.39 7.94 -4.06
C GLN A 222 -29.98 6.53 -4.20
N MET A 223 -29.85 5.68 -3.17
CA MET A 223 -30.48 4.36 -3.13
C MET A 223 -32.00 4.48 -3.17
N GLU A 224 -32.61 5.36 -2.37
CA GLU A 224 -34.05 5.61 -2.45
C GLU A 224 -34.50 6.14 -3.83
N GLN A 225 -33.71 7.02 -4.46
CA GLN A 225 -34.01 7.55 -5.80
C GLN A 225 -33.97 6.44 -6.86
N HIS A 226 -32.97 5.56 -6.81
CA HIS A 226 -32.89 4.41 -7.71
C HIS A 226 -33.99 3.37 -7.43
N ASP A 227 -34.34 3.09 -6.18
CA ASP A 227 -35.45 2.18 -5.85
C ASP A 227 -36.80 2.74 -6.34
N ARG A 228 -37.01 4.06 -6.28
CA ARG A 228 -38.19 4.72 -6.88
C ARG A 228 -38.21 4.55 -8.40
N GLN A 229 -37.11 4.85 -9.09
CA GLN A 229 -36.97 4.67 -10.54
C GLN A 229 -37.19 3.20 -10.97
N VAL A 230 -36.62 2.25 -10.23
CA VAL A 230 -36.79 0.80 -10.48
C VAL A 230 -38.22 0.35 -10.23
N GLN A 231 -38.92 0.90 -9.23
CA GLN A 231 -40.35 0.64 -9.03
C GLN A 231 -41.22 1.23 -10.15
N GLU A 232 -40.89 2.43 -10.65
CA GLU A 232 -41.58 3.09 -11.76
C GLU A 232 -41.41 2.28 -13.06
N LEU A 233 -40.18 1.96 -13.45
CA LEU A 233 -39.90 1.12 -14.62
C LEU A 233 -40.54 -0.28 -14.53
N ARG A 234 -40.62 -0.88 -13.33
CA ARG A 234 -41.35 -2.14 -13.11
C ARG A 234 -42.87 -2.00 -13.29
N ARG A 235 -43.46 -0.85 -12.91
CA ARG A 235 -44.89 -0.57 -13.15
C ARG A 235 -45.15 -0.35 -14.63
N GLU A 236 -44.31 0.43 -15.31
CA GLU A 236 -44.39 0.65 -16.76
C GLU A 236 -44.24 -0.68 -17.54
N GLN A 237 -43.28 -1.52 -17.17
CA GLN A 237 -43.12 -2.86 -17.76
C GLN A 237 -44.38 -3.72 -17.55
N ALA A 238 -44.95 -3.74 -16.35
CA ALA A 238 -46.18 -4.49 -16.07
C ALA A 238 -47.40 -3.95 -16.84
N GLU A 239 -47.50 -2.63 -17.05
CA GLU A 239 -48.52 -2.04 -17.91
C GLU A 239 -48.33 -2.38 -19.39
N LEU A 240 -47.10 -2.31 -19.90
CA LEU A 240 -46.79 -2.66 -21.28
C LEU A 240 -47.06 -4.15 -21.55
N VAL A 241 -46.70 -5.04 -20.63
CA VAL A 241 -47.05 -6.48 -20.70
C VAL A 241 -48.58 -6.65 -20.73
N ARG A 242 -49.34 -6.04 -19.82
CA ARG A 242 -50.81 -6.11 -19.84
C ARG A 242 -51.45 -5.57 -21.13
N ARG A 243 -50.87 -4.51 -21.71
CA ARG A 243 -51.34 -3.95 -23.00
C ARG A 243 -51.04 -4.91 -24.16
N LEU A 244 -49.90 -5.61 -24.13
CA LEU A 244 -49.55 -6.65 -25.10
C LEU A 244 -50.41 -7.91 -24.94
N GLU A 245 -50.68 -8.34 -23.71
CA GLU A 245 -51.60 -9.45 -23.39
C GLU A 245 -53.02 -9.15 -23.89
N ALA A 246 -53.55 -7.96 -23.60
CA ALA A 246 -54.87 -7.53 -24.06
C ALA A 246 -54.95 -7.39 -25.59
N ALA A 247 -53.89 -6.88 -26.24
CA ALA A 247 -53.81 -6.83 -27.70
C ALA A 247 -53.70 -8.22 -28.32
N GLY A 248 -52.96 -9.14 -27.69
CA GLY A 248 -52.86 -10.55 -28.09
C GLY A 248 -54.22 -11.24 -28.03
N ALA A 249 -54.92 -11.14 -26.90
CA ALA A 249 -56.28 -11.67 -26.74
C ALA A 249 -57.26 -11.10 -27.78
N ALA A 250 -57.22 -9.79 -28.04
CA ALA A 250 -58.05 -9.17 -29.09
C ALA A 250 -57.70 -9.67 -30.50
N VAL A 251 -56.43 -9.96 -30.80
CA VAL A 251 -56.02 -10.58 -32.07
C VAL A 251 -56.45 -12.05 -32.15
N GLU A 252 -56.41 -12.79 -31.04
CA GLU A 252 -56.93 -14.16 -30.96
C GLU A 252 -58.45 -14.21 -31.14
N ASP A 253 -59.22 -13.31 -30.53
CA ASP A 253 -60.68 -13.19 -30.72
C ASP A 253 -61.02 -12.82 -32.18
N VAL A 254 -60.25 -11.93 -32.81
CA VAL A 254 -60.40 -11.60 -34.23
C VAL A 254 -60.04 -12.80 -35.11
N ALA A 255 -58.96 -13.53 -34.82
CA ALA A 255 -58.59 -14.73 -35.56
C ALA A 255 -59.62 -15.86 -35.41
N GLN A 256 -60.17 -16.06 -34.21
CA GLN A 256 -61.24 -17.02 -33.94
C GLN A 256 -62.54 -16.64 -34.66
N SER A 257 -62.96 -15.38 -34.62
CA SER A 257 -64.18 -14.91 -35.31
C SER A 257 -64.05 -14.92 -36.84
N VAL A 258 -62.89 -14.54 -37.39
CA VAL A 258 -62.59 -14.70 -38.83
C VAL A 258 -62.56 -16.18 -39.22
N SER A 259 -61.96 -17.06 -38.41
CA SER A 259 -61.98 -18.51 -38.64
C SER A 259 -63.41 -19.07 -38.62
N ALA A 260 -64.23 -18.69 -37.64
CA ALA A 260 -65.64 -19.10 -37.53
C ALA A 260 -66.50 -18.60 -38.70
N ALA A 261 -66.24 -17.40 -39.22
CA ALA A 261 -66.94 -16.84 -40.38
C ALA A 261 -66.47 -17.44 -41.72
N THR A 262 -65.17 -17.72 -41.87
CA THR A 262 -64.60 -18.24 -43.12
C THR A 262 -64.74 -19.75 -43.26
N GLN A 263 -64.63 -20.54 -42.18
CA GLN A 263 -64.74 -22.00 -42.22
C GLN A 263 -66.01 -22.54 -42.92
N PRO A 264 -67.24 -22.02 -42.70
CA PRO A 264 -68.41 -22.47 -43.44
C PRO A 264 -68.35 -22.08 -44.92
N LEU A 265 -67.81 -20.91 -45.26
CA LEU A 265 -67.63 -20.46 -46.65
C LEU A 265 -66.58 -21.29 -47.39
N VAL A 266 -65.47 -21.64 -46.73
CA VAL A 266 -64.44 -22.56 -47.28
C VAL A 266 -65.05 -23.94 -47.51
N ARG A 267 -65.76 -24.52 -46.54
CA ARG A 267 -66.49 -25.79 -46.74
C ARG A 267 -67.51 -25.72 -47.88
N GLN A 268 -68.18 -24.58 -48.06
CA GLN A 268 -69.09 -24.37 -49.18
C GLN A 268 -68.33 -24.33 -50.51
N ILE A 269 -67.22 -23.59 -50.60
CA ILE A 269 -66.34 -23.54 -51.78
C ILE A 269 -65.80 -24.93 -52.11
N ASP A 270 -65.29 -25.67 -51.12
CA ASP A 270 -64.82 -27.05 -51.29
C ASP A 270 -65.93 -27.96 -51.83
N SER A 271 -67.15 -27.86 -51.29
CA SER A 271 -68.30 -28.66 -51.76
C SER A 271 -68.74 -28.29 -53.17
N LEU A 272 -68.67 -27.00 -53.55
CA LEU A 272 -68.99 -26.52 -54.89
C LEU A 272 -67.90 -26.89 -55.90
N THR A 273 -66.63 -26.86 -55.51
CA THR A 273 -65.49 -27.30 -56.33
C THR A 273 -65.50 -28.83 -56.51
N ALA A 274 -65.86 -29.60 -55.49
CA ALA A 274 -66.10 -31.04 -55.60
C ALA A 274 -67.29 -31.35 -56.52
N ALA A 275 -68.41 -30.63 -56.39
CA ALA A 275 -69.55 -30.77 -57.28
C ALA A 275 -69.24 -30.37 -58.73
N HIS A 276 -68.46 -29.30 -58.94
CA HIS A 276 -68.06 -28.84 -60.27
C HIS A 276 -67.10 -29.83 -60.95
N THR A 277 -66.08 -30.32 -60.25
CA THR A 277 -65.15 -31.33 -60.78
C THR A 277 -65.86 -32.67 -61.03
N GLN A 278 -66.82 -33.07 -60.19
CA GLN A 278 -67.68 -34.22 -60.47
C GLN A 278 -68.57 -34.01 -61.69
N ALA A 279 -69.13 -32.81 -61.88
CA ALA A 279 -69.92 -32.46 -63.05
C ALA A 279 -69.06 -32.46 -64.33
N GLN A 280 -67.86 -31.87 -64.30
CA GLN A 280 -66.89 -31.91 -65.40
C GLN A 280 -66.55 -33.36 -65.76
N ALA A 281 -66.19 -34.20 -64.78
CA ALA A 281 -65.90 -35.61 -65.03
C ALA A 281 -67.10 -36.38 -65.63
N ASN A 282 -68.33 -35.98 -65.32
CA ASN A 282 -69.54 -36.54 -65.96
C ASN A 282 -69.74 -36.03 -67.39
N TRP A 283 -69.46 -34.75 -67.67
CA TRP A 283 -69.46 -34.21 -69.04
C TRP A 283 -68.40 -34.87 -69.91
N GLU A 284 -67.16 -34.99 -69.44
CA GLU A 284 -66.08 -35.71 -70.15
C GLU A 284 -66.45 -37.18 -70.43
N ARG A 285 -67.11 -37.86 -69.49
CA ARG A 285 -67.64 -39.23 -69.72
C ARG A 285 -68.70 -39.26 -70.82
N GLN A 286 -69.56 -38.24 -70.88
CA GLN A 286 -70.62 -38.16 -71.90
C GLN A 286 -70.06 -37.75 -73.26
N GLU A 287 -69.09 -36.85 -73.31
CA GLU A 287 -68.33 -36.50 -74.51
C GLU A 287 -67.60 -37.72 -75.07
N ARG A 288 -66.86 -38.47 -74.24
CA ARG A 288 -66.19 -39.71 -74.66
C ARG A 288 -67.16 -40.74 -75.24
N LYS A 289 -68.38 -40.87 -74.70
CA LYS A 289 -69.44 -41.71 -75.29
C LYS A 289 -69.92 -41.20 -76.65
N LEU A 290 -70.13 -39.89 -76.79
CA LEU A 290 -70.57 -39.29 -78.06
C LEU A 290 -69.48 -39.37 -79.13
N LEU A 291 -68.20 -39.20 -78.77
CA LEU A 291 -67.05 -39.42 -79.63
C LEU A 291 -66.92 -40.88 -80.05
N GLN A 292 -67.12 -41.84 -79.12
CA GLN A 292 -67.17 -43.27 -79.45
C GLN A 292 -68.33 -43.60 -80.40
N GLN A 293 -69.54 -43.09 -80.14
CA GLN A 293 -70.68 -43.26 -81.04
C GLN A 293 -70.40 -42.64 -82.43
N THR A 294 -69.69 -41.51 -82.47
CA THR A 294 -69.29 -40.87 -83.73
C THR A 294 -68.27 -41.71 -84.49
N SER A 295 -67.27 -42.31 -83.83
CA SER A 295 -66.30 -43.19 -84.50
C SER A 295 -66.89 -44.55 -84.88
N GLU A 296 -67.83 -45.10 -84.10
CA GLU A 296 -68.65 -46.26 -84.49
C GLU A 296 -69.53 -45.96 -85.70
N LEU A 297 -70.11 -44.77 -85.80
CA LEU A 297 -70.87 -44.35 -86.99
C LEU A 297 -69.96 -44.10 -88.20
N GLN A 298 -68.81 -43.46 -88.01
CA GLN A 298 -67.82 -43.25 -89.09
C GLN A 298 -67.28 -44.57 -89.64
N THR A 299 -66.96 -45.54 -88.78
CA THR A 299 -66.49 -46.87 -89.21
C THR A 299 -67.61 -47.69 -89.89
N ARG A 300 -68.86 -47.59 -89.43
CA ARG A 300 -70.02 -48.15 -90.15
C ARG A 300 -70.21 -47.50 -91.52
N VAL A 301 -70.09 -46.17 -91.64
CA VAL A 301 -70.18 -45.44 -92.91
C VAL A 301 -69.04 -45.84 -93.85
N ALA A 302 -67.81 -45.96 -93.36
CA ALA A 302 -66.69 -46.46 -94.16
C ALA A 302 -66.94 -47.88 -94.68
N GLY A 303 -67.37 -48.81 -93.81
CA GLY A 303 -67.73 -50.17 -94.22
C GLY A 303 -68.90 -50.22 -95.22
N LEU A 304 -69.88 -49.33 -95.10
CA LEU A 304 -70.95 -49.19 -96.09
C LEU A 304 -70.42 -48.67 -97.43
N VAL A 305 -69.55 -47.65 -97.44
CA VAL A 305 -68.90 -47.12 -98.66
C VAL A 305 -68.02 -48.17 -99.33
N ASP A 306 -67.28 -48.98 -98.58
CA ASP A 306 -66.47 -50.07 -99.15
C ASP A 306 -67.33 -51.23 -99.64
N SER A 307 -68.45 -51.53 -98.98
CA SER A 307 -69.43 -52.48 -99.52
C SER A 307 -70.07 -51.95 -100.81
N GLU A 308 -70.37 -50.65 -100.90
CA GLU A 308 -70.91 -50.00 -102.09
C GLU A 308 -69.88 -50.00 -103.23
N ARG A 309 -68.60 -49.72 -102.94
CA ARG A 309 -67.50 -49.87 -103.89
C ARG A 309 -67.44 -51.28 -104.45
N SER A 310 -67.46 -52.31 -103.60
CA SER A 310 -67.43 -53.71 -104.05
C SER A 310 -68.66 -54.09 -104.90
N ALA A 311 -69.84 -53.54 -104.59
CA ALA A 311 -71.05 -53.73 -105.38
C ALA A 311 -70.99 -52.99 -106.73
N ARG A 312 -70.46 -51.77 -106.77
CA ARG A 312 -70.19 -51.01 -108.00
C ARG A 312 -69.16 -51.72 -108.88
N GLU A 313 -68.10 -52.28 -108.31
CA GLU A 313 -67.11 -53.10 -109.03
C GLU A 313 -67.73 -54.39 -109.60
N GLN A 314 -68.58 -55.07 -108.83
CA GLN A 314 -69.35 -56.23 -109.33
C GLN A 314 -70.31 -55.85 -110.47
N LEU A 315 -70.96 -54.69 -110.40
CA LEU A 315 -71.81 -54.17 -111.48
C LEU A 315 -70.99 -53.80 -112.72
N VAL A 316 -69.81 -53.19 -112.58
CA VAL A 316 -68.89 -52.92 -113.70
C VAL A 316 -68.40 -54.22 -114.35
N ALA A 317 -68.02 -55.21 -113.54
CA ALA A 317 -67.63 -56.53 -114.04
C ALA A 317 -68.80 -57.29 -114.69
N GLY A 318 -70.03 -57.11 -114.18
CA GLY A 318 -71.27 -57.60 -114.79
C GLY A 318 -71.52 -56.96 -116.15
N ASN A 319 -71.49 -55.63 -116.23
CA ASN A 319 -71.66 -54.87 -117.47
C ASN A 319 -70.59 -55.21 -118.52
N ALA A 320 -69.34 -55.42 -118.10
CA ALA A 320 -68.27 -55.89 -119.00
C ALA A 320 -68.55 -57.30 -119.56
N ARG A 321 -69.16 -58.20 -118.78
CA ARG A 321 -69.63 -59.51 -119.26
C ARG A 321 -70.83 -59.37 -120.20
N CYS A 322 -71.78 -58.48 -119.91
CA CYS A 322 -72.90 -58.19 -120.82
C CYS A 322 -72.39 -57.65 -122.16
N ALA A 323 -71.53 -56.65 -122.17
CA ALA A 323 -70.93 -56.10 -123.39
C ALA A 323 -70.14 -57.16 -124.19
N ALA A 324 -69.44 -58.08 -123.51
CA ALA A 324 -68.75 -59.19 -124.18
C ALA A 324 -69.71 -60.25 -124.75
N LEU A 325 -70.87 -60.47 -124.13
CA LEU A 325 -71.95 -61.33 -124.65
C LEU A 325 -72.69 -60.66 -125.81
N GLU A 326 -72.95 -59.35 -125.73
CA GLU A 326 -73.53 -58.52 -126.79
C GLU A 326 -72.61 -58.48 -128.01
N ALA A 327 -71.31 -58.28 -127.83
CA ALA A 327 -70.32 -58.36 -128.91
C ALA A 327 -70.29 -59.76 -129.56
N ARG A 328 -70.39 -60.84 -128.76
CA ARG A 328 -70.54 -62.21 -129.28
C ARG A 328 -71.83 -62.40 -130.07
N LEU A 329 -72.94 -61.84 -129.58
CA LEU A 329 -74.24 -61.88 -130.27
C LEU A 329 -74.18 -61.13 -131.60
N ALA A 330 -73.55 -59.95 -131.64
CA ALA A 330 -73.34 -59.18 -132.86
C ALA A 330 -72.48 -59.95 -133.88
N THR A 331 -71.42 -60.64 -133.44
CA THR A 331 -70.64 -61.50 -134.34
C THR A 331 -71.47 -62.67 -134.88
N THR A 332 -72.22 -63.39 -134.03
CA THR A 332 -73.04 -64.52 -134.52
C THR A 332 -74.23 -64.08 -135.36
N GLN A 333 -74.72 -62.85 -135.19
CA GLN A 333 -75.69 -62.22 -136.10
C GLN A 333 -75.06 -61.91 -137.45
N HIS A 334 -73.84 -61.39 -137.50
CA HIS A 334 -73.12 -61.15 -138.75
C HIS A 334 -72.76 -62.46 -139.49
N ASP A 335 -72.35 -63.49 -138.75
CA ASP A 335 -72.12 -64.85 -139.29
C ASP A 335 -73.42 -65.44 -139.87
N LEU A 336 -74.57 -65.17 -139.24
CA LEU A 336 -75.89 -65.57 -139.74
C LEU A 336 -76.31 -64.76 -140.99
N GLU A 337 -76.05 -63.46 -141.03
CA GLU A 337 -76.35 -62.59 -142.18
C GLU A 337 -75.53 -62.96 -143.42
N THR A 338 -74.24 -63.25 -143.23
CA THR A 338 -73.34 -63.71 -144.29
C THR A 338 -73.74 -65.09 -144.82
N ALA A 339 -74.00 -66.06 -143.93
CA ALA A 339 -74.53 -67.37 -144.33
C ALA A 339 -75.89 -67.26 -145.05
N GLN A 340 -76.77 -66.33 -144.65
CA GLN A 340 -78.01 -66.03 -145.38
C GLN A 340 -77.76 -65.38 -146.74
N ALA A 341 -76.71 -64.57 -146.91
CA ALA A 341 -76.33 -64.00 -148.21
C ALA A 341 -75.82 -65.09 -149.17
N GLU A 342 -74.97 -66.00 -148.70
CA GLU A 342 -74.50 -67.16 -149.47
C GLU A 342 -75.67 -68.09 -149.88
N LEU A 343 -76.64 -68.30 -148.98
CA LEU A 343 -77.85 -69.07 -149.28
C LEU A 343 -78.74 -68.38 -150.33
N ARG A 344 -78.82 -67.04 -150.31
CA ARG A 344 -79.54 -66.25 -151.34
C ARG A 344 -78.81 -66.33 -152.69
N GLU A 345 -77.49 -66.24 -152.71
CA GLU A 345 -76.69 -66.28 -153.94
C GLU A 345 -76.74 -67.68 -154.60
N THR A 346 -76.65 -68.75 -153.81
CA THR A 346 -76.80 -70.13 -154.29
C THR A 346 -78.23 -70.41 -154.79
N ALA A 347 -79.26 -69.90 -154.10
CA ALA A 347 -80.64 -69.96 -154.58
C ALA A 347 -80.88 -69.17 -155.89
N GLN A 348 -80.17 -68.04 -156.10
CA GLN A 348 -80.20 -67.30 -157.37
C GLN A 348 -79.52 -68.07 -158.50
N LYS A 349 -78.36 -68.68 -158.25
CA LYS A 349 -77.65 -69.55 -159.22
C LYS A 349 -78.51 -70.74 -159.64
N LEU A 350 -79.21 -71.38 -158.70
CA LEU A 350 -80.18 -72.45 -159.00
C LEU A 350 -81.35 -71.97 -159.88
N LYS A 351 -81.88 -70.76 -159.66
CA LYS A 351 -82.93 -70.18 -160.53
C LYS A 351 -82.43 -69.88 -161.93
N GLN A 352 -81.19 -69.41 -162.09
CA GLN A 352 -80.58 -69.17 -163.40
C GLN A 352 -80.44 -70.48 -164.18
N LEU A 353 -79.87 -71.53 -163.56
CA LEU A 353 -79.73 -72.87 -164.17
C LEU A 353 -81.08 -73.53 -164.53
N ALA A 354 -82.14 -73.25 -163.76
CA ALA A 354 -83.50 -73.70 -164.08
C ALA A 354 -84.05 -73.00 -165.34
N GLN A 355 -83.90 -71.67 -165.43
CA GLN A 355 -84.32 -70.89 -166.60
C GLN A 355 -83.53 -71.25 -167.87
N GLU A 356 -82.23 -71.58 -167.74
CA GLU A 356 -81.43 -72.08 -168.86
C GLU A 356 -81.90 -73.46 -169.35
N ASN A 357 -82.23 -74.38 -168.43
CA ASN A 357 -82.84 -75.68 -168.78
C ASN A 357 -84.18 -75.50 -169.51
N GLU A 358 -85.06 -74.66 -168.99
CA GLU A 358 -86.38 -74.38 -169.57
C GLU A 358 -86.25 -73.83 -171.01
N ARG A 359 -85.24 -72.97 -171.25
CA ARG A 359 -84.91 -72.45 -172.58
C ARG A 359 -84.33 -73.51 -173.52
N LEU A 360 -83.54 -74.46 -173.01
CA LEU A 360 -83.01 -75.59 -173.80
C LEU A 360 -84.13 -76.57 -174.20
N VAL A 361 -85.04 -76.91 -173.27
CA VAL A 361 -86.21 -77.74 -173.53
C VAL A 361 -87.09 -77.11 -174.61
N GLY A 362 -87.42 -75.82 -174.50
CA GLY A 362 -88.21 -75.10 -175.51
C GLY A 362 -87.57 -75.11 -176.91
N ASN A 363 -86.24 -74.94 -177.00
CA ASN A 363 -85.52 -75.05 -178.28
C ASN A 363 -85.60 -76.47 -178.86
N HIS A 364 -85.48 -77.51 -178.04
CA HIS A 364 -85.61 -78.90 -178.49
C HIS A 364 -87.02 -79.22 -178.98
N GLU A 365 -88.08 -78.70 -178.35
CA GLU A 365 -89.44 -78.90 -178.87
C GLU A 365 -89.63 -78.29 -180.26
N VAL A 366 -89.06 -77.11 -180.53
CA VAL A 366 -89.15 -76.45 -181.85
C VAL A 366 -88.45 -77.29 -182.91
N ALA A 367 -87.25 -77.83 -182.62
CA ALA A 367 -86.54 -78.72 -183.53
C ALA A 367 -87.33 -80.02 -183.80
N VAL A 368 -87.97 -80.61 -182.78
CA VAL A 368 -88.84 -81.80 -182.94
C VAL A 368 -90.08 -81.51 -183.79
N ARG A 369 -90.64 -80.29 -183.74
CA ARG A 369 -91.74 -79.86 -184.62
C ARG A 369 -91.27 -79.72 -186.08
N GLN A 370 -90.09 -79.16 -186.31
CA GLN A 370 -89.50 -78.97 -187.65
C GLN A 370 -89.18 -80.30 -188.35
N LEU A 371 -88.54 -81.24 -187.64
CA LEU A 371 -88.23 -82.57 -188.17
C LEU A 371 -89.48 -83.37 -188.54
N ARG A 372 -90.61 -83.15 -187.84
CA ARG A 372 -91.90 -83.78 -188.18
C ARG A 372 -92.50 -83.23 -189.48
N THR A 373 -92.36 -81.94 -189.76
CA THR A 373 -92.83 -81.36 -191.04
C THR A 373 -91.99 -81.86 -192.22
N GLU A 374 -90.66 -81.88 -192.09
CA GLU A 374 -89.74 -82.37 -193.13
C GLU A 374 -90.02 -83.83 -193.53
N LEU A 375 -90.39 -84.67 -192.56
CA LEU A 375 -90.80 -86.07 -192.80
C LEU A 375 -92.01 -86.15 -193.73
N THR A 376 -93.04 -85.34 -193.48
CA THR A 376 -94.30 -85.38 -194.25
C THR A 376 -94.17 -84.88 -195.69
N ASP A 377 -93.16 -84.08 -196.00
CA ASP A 377 -92.87 -83.65 -197.37
C ASP A 377 -91.98 -84.65 -198.12
N ARG A 378 -91.01 -85.29 -197.45
CA ARG A 378 -90.27 -86.44 -198.01
C ARG A 378 -91.19 -87.58 -198.43
N GLU A 379 -92.25 -87.86 -197.66
CA GLU A 379 -93.29 -88.84 -198.01
C GLU A 379 -94.14 -88.46 -199.24
N ARG A 380 -94.13 -87.19 -199.67
CA ARG A 380 -94.77 -86.70 -200.91
C ARG A 380 -93.80 -86.79 -202.09
N GLU A 381 -92.57 -86.32 -201.91
CA GLU A 381 -91.51 -86.35 -202.93
C GLU A 381 -91.23 -87.77 -203.45
N ALA A 382 -91.19 -88.77 -202.56
CA ALA A 382 -90.98 -90.17 -202.91
C ALA A 382 -91.98 -90.69 -203.97
N ARG A 383 -93.26 -90.32 -203.84
CA ARG A 383 -94.34 -90.76 -204.74
C ARG A 383 -94.27 -90.13 -206.14
N GLY A 384 -93.53 -89.03 -206.28
CA GLY A 384 -93.31 -88.36 -207.56
C GLY A 384 -92.11 -88.92 -208.33
N LEU A 385 -91.01 -89.24 -207.63
CA LEU A 385 -89.77 -89.68 -208.27
C LEU A 385 -89.87 -91.08 -208.89
N GLU A 386 -90.70 -91.97 -208.34
CA GLU A 386 -91.02 -93.27 -208.94
C GLU A 386 -91.63 -93.14 -210.36
N GLN A 387 -92.28 -92.02 -210.67
CA GLN A 387 -92.91 -91.79 -211.98
C GLN A 387 -91.95 -91.22 -213.04
N GLN A 388 -90.80 -90.66 -212.64
CA GLN A 388 -89.88 -89.93 -213.53
C GLN A 388 -88.66 -90.74 -213.98
N LEU A 389 -88.20 -91.70 -213.17
CA LEU A 389 -86.94 -92.43 -213.42
C LEU A 389 -87.01 -93.40 -214.63
N SER A 390 -88.18 -93.56 -215.24
CA SER A 390 -88.42 -94.34 -216.45
C SER A 390 -87.97 -93.67 -217.76
N VAL A 391 -87.68 -92.35 -217.76
CA VAL A 391 -87.52 -91.54 -218.98
C VAL A 391 -86.06 -91.20 -219.32
N GLU A 392 -85.26 -90.76 -218.36
CA GLU A 392 -84.01 -89.99 -218.57
C GLU A 392 -82.71 -90.81 -218.77
N ARG A 393 -82.78 -92.00 -219.39
CA ARG A 393 -81.58 -92.86 -219.63
C ARG A 393 -80.90 -92.67 -220.99
N ALA A 394 -81.20 -91.61 -221.73
CA ALA A 394 -81.08 -91.64 -223.20
C ALA A 394 -79.93 -90.83 -223.87
N ALA A 395 -79.34 -89.80 -223.25
CA ALA A 395 -78.84 -88.66 -224.07
C ALA A 395 -77.41 -88.09 -223.86
N LEU A 396 -76.66 -88.39 -222.79
CA LEU A 396 -75.59 -87.48 -222.31
C LEU A 396 -74.13 -87.98 -222.44
N GLU A 397 -73.62 -88.15 -223.68
CA GLU A 397 -72.20 -88.47 -223.93
C GLU A 397 -71.39 -87.39 -224.72
N ALA A 398 -72.04 -86.38 -225.32
CA ALA A 398 -71.45 -85.64 -226.45
C ALA A 398 -70.17 -84.82 -226.18
N GLU A 399 -70.22 -83.75 -225.37
CA GLU A 399 -69.29 -82.62 -225.54
C GLU A 399 -68.63 -82.10 -224.24
N ARG A 400 -67.39 -82.56 -223.96
CA ARG A 400 -66.44 -81.90 -223.05
C ARG A 400 -65.02 -81.82 -223.63
N ARG A 401 -64.73 -80.76 -224.38
CA ARG A 401 -63.35 -80.29 -224.69
C ARG A 401 -63.30 -78.76 -224.52
N ARG A 402 -63.13 -78.27 -223.26
CA ARG A 402 -63.25 -76.87 -222.73
C ARG A 402 -62.50 -76.67 -221.35
N VAL A 403 -62.30 -75.43 -220.84
CA VAL A 403 -61.25 -74.98 -219.84
C VAL A 403 -61.70 -73.72 -219.00
N THR A 404 -61.11 -73.17 -217.89
CA THR A 404 -60.82 -73.59 -216.46
C THR A 404 -60.49 -72.35 -215.54
N ALA A 405 -60.83 -72.28 -214.23
CA ALA A 405 -60.37 -71.27 -213.21
C ALA A 405 -60.63 -71.71 -211.71
N ILE A 406 -60.07 -71.26 -210.55
CA ILE A 406 -59.12 -70.18 -210.08
C ILE A 406 -59.81 -68.87 -209.54
N GLN A 407 -59.62 -68.24 -208.34
CA GLN A 407 -58.83 -68.50 -207.08
C GLN A 407 -59.43 -67.95 -205.71
N GLU A 408 -58.87 -66.92 -205.03
CA GLU A 408 -59.00 -66.58 -203.55
C GLU A 408 -58.99 -65.02 -203.22
N GLN A 409 -58.99 -64.39 -202.00
CA GLN A 409 -58.87 -64.78 -200.55
C GLN A 409 -59.81 -63.95 -199.58
N ALA A 410 -59.55 -63.22 -198.45
CA ALA A 410 -58.40 -62.71 -197.62
C ALA A 410 -58.80 -62.36 -196.11
N LYS A 411 -57.99 -61.62 -195.30
CA LYS A 411 -57.97 -61.56 -193.77
C LYS A 411 -58.30 -60.19 -193.05
N ARG A 412 -58.40 -60.13 -191.68
CA ARG A 412 -58.99 -59.06 -190.76
C ARG A 412 -58.41 -59.15 -189.28
N ARG A 413 -58.58 -58.33 -188.18
CA ARG A 413 -58.95 -56.91 -187.74
C ARG A 413 -58.95 -56.77 -186.14
N GLY A 414 -58.71 -55.60 -185.45
CA GLY A 414 -58.86 -55.44 -183.94
C GLY A 414 -58.70 -54.01 -183.22
N PRO A 415 -58.93 -53.81 -181.87
CA PRO A 415 -59.00 -52.50 -181.10
C PRO A 415 -58.32 -52.38 -179.66
N SER A 416 -58.45 -51.26 -178.85
CA SER A 416 -57.90 -51.06 -177.43
C SER A 416 -58.44 -49.83 -176.54
N PRO A 417 -58.16 -49.68 -175.19
CA PRO A 417 -58.80 -48.72 -174.19
C PRO A 417 -57.92 -47.88 -173.15
N PRO A 418 -58.47 -47.03 -172.19
CA PRO A 418 -57.76 -46.03 -171.28
C PRO A 418 -58.02 -46.02 -169.70
N VAL A 419 -57.53 -45.04 -168.88
CA VAL A 419 -57.52 -44.97 -167.34
C VAL A 419 -57.57 -43.55 -166.60
N SER A 420 -57.44 -43.41 -165.24
CA SER A 420 -57.85 -42.24 -164.33
C SER A 420 -56.98 -41.86 -163.02
N PRO A 421 -57.25 -40.76 -162.21
CA PRO A 421 -56.32 -40.12 -161.17
C PRO A 421 -56.80 -39.80 -159.66
N PRO A 422 -55.99 -39.17 -158.72
CA PRO A 422 -56.18 -39.06 -157.21
C PRO A 422 -56.07 -37.65 -156.43
N SER A 423 -55.93 -37.58 -155.05
CA SER A 423 -55.91 -36.39 -154.09
C SER A 423 -55.08 -36.63 -152.73
N SER A 424 -54.91 -35.91 -151.55
CA SER A 424 -55.57 -34.86 -150.65
C SER A 424 -54.66 -34.21 -149.48
N PRO A 425 -55.11 -33.23 -148.61
CA PRO A 425 -54.36 -32.41 -147.53
C PRO A 425 -54.91 -32.49 -146.02
N THR A 426 -54.64 -31.80 -144.84
CA THR A 426 -53.71 -30.82 -144.06
C THR A 426 -54.26 -30.61 -142.56
N LEU A 427 -53.84 -29.89 -141.44
CA LEU A 427 -52.72 -29.06 -140.80
C LEU A 427 -52.94 -28.77 -139.22
N SER A 428 -52.09 -28.05 -138.42
CA SER A 428 -52.22 -27.80 -136.90
C SER A 428 -51.42 -26.60 -136.18
N LEU A 429 -51.56 -26.31 -134.81
CA LEU A 429 -50.98 -25.12 -134.02
C LEU A 429 -50.97 -25.19 -132.40
N GLY A 430 -50.26 -24.30 -131.59
CA GLY A 430 -50.33 -24.16 -130.06
C GLY A 430 -49.43 -23.08 -129.28
N ARG A 431 -49.59 -22.77 -127.94
CA ARG A 431 -48.78 -21.76 -127.08
C ARG A 431 -48.95 -21.74 -125.49
N VAL A 432 -48.07 -21.08 -124.65
CA VAL A 432 -48.08 -20.82 -123.12
C VAL A 432 -47.12 -19.61 -122.65
N SER A 433 -46.71 -19.08 -121.43
CA SER A 433 -46.86 -19.14 -119.90
C SER A 433 -46.34 -17.81 -119.14
N VAL A 434 -46.21 -17.69 -117.77
CA VAL A 434 -45.77 -16.44 -116.96
C VAL A 434 -45.04 -16.59 -115.54
N ALA A 435 -44.96 -15.58 -114.60
CA ALA A 435 -43.99 -15.33 -113.43
C ALA A 435 -44.59 -14.46 -112.19
N ASP A 436 -44.02 -13.95 -111.03
CA ASP A 436 -42.75 -13.87 -110.17
C ASP A 436 -42.93 -13.13 -108.72
N SER A 437 -41.91 -13.08 -107.78
CA SER A 437 -41.48 -12.04 -106.71
C SER A 437 -41.20 -12.40 -105.19
N MET A 438 -40.22 -11.75 -104.45
CA MET A 438 -39.32 -12.39 -103.38
C MET A 438 -38.68 -11.60 -102.13
N SER A 439 -37.86 -12.30 -101.27
CA SER A 439 -36.70 -11.90 -100.33
C SER A 439 -36.93 -11.72 -98.77
N SER A 440 -35.99 -11.62 -97.76
CA SER A 440 -34.59 -12.10 -97.34
C SER A 440 -34.17 -11.53 -95.90
N ASN A 441 -33.06 -11.71 -95.09
CA ASN A 441 -32.03 -12.74 -94.65
C ASN A 441 -31.15 -12.23 -93.40
N LEU A 442 -30.47 -13.06 -92.54
CA LEU A 442 -29.53 -12.67 -91.39
C LEU A 442 -28.62 -13.82 -90.76
N TRP A 443 -27.52 -13.56 -89.98
CA TRP A 443 -26.87 -14.53 -89.00
C TRP A 443 -26.07 -14.03 -87.69
N PRO A 444 -24.76 -14.27 -87.32
CA PRO A 444 -24.37 -14.87 -85.99
C PRO A 444 -23.03 -14.51 -85.17
N SER A 445 -22.93 -14.95 -83.88
CA SER A 445 -21.74 -15.53 -83.12
C SER A 445 -20.79 -14.77 -82.11
N PHE A 446 -20.25 -15.55 -81.12
CA PHE A 446 -19.16 -15.38 -80.08
C PHE A 446 -19.43 -14.55 -78.78
N GLY A 447 -18.90 -14.86 -77.57
CA GLY A 447 -18.18 -16.04 -77.01
C GLY A 447 -17.52 -15.82 -75.60
N ASP A 448 -17.41 -16.89 -74.76
CA ASP A 448 -16.56 -17.18 -73.54
C ASP A 448 -16.41 -16.19 -72.32
N ASP A 449 -15.97 -16.57 -71.09
CA ASP A 449 -16.07 -17.79 -70.20
C ASP A 449 -15.44 -17.53 -68.76
N VAL A 450 -15.48 -18.51 -67.83
CA VAL A 450 -14.54 -18.82 -66.69
C VAL A 450 -14.66 -18.18 -65.25
N PHE A 451 -14.92 -19.07 -64.25
CA PHE A 451 -14.48 -19.17 -62.80
C PHE A 451 -14.86 -18.12 -61.70
N GLU A 452 -15.49 -18.51 -60.57
CA GLU A 452 -14.97 -19.05 -59.25
C GLU A 452 -14.51 -17.96 -58.23
N THR A 453 -14.56 -18.08 -56.88
CA THR A 453 -15.18 -19.00 -55.88
C THR A 453 -15.17 -18.31 -54.51
N GLY A 454 -16.12 -18.61 -53.59
CA GLY A 454 -15.92 -18.41 -52.14
C GLY A 454 -17.08 -17.74 -51.37
N SER A 455 -17.60 -18.42 -50.33
CA SER A 455 -18.77 -17.98 -49.56
C SER A 455 -18.39 -17.37 -48.19
N ALA A 456 -19.04 -16.26 -47.80
CA ALA A 456 -19.21 -15.86 -46.40
C ALA A 456 -20.52 -15.05 -46.20
N SER A 457 -21.22 -15.30 -45.10
CA SER A 457 -22.54 -14.73 -44.78
C SER A 457 -22.49 -13.28 -44.30
N GLY A 458 -23.47 -12.45 -44.68
CA GLY A 458 -23.83 -11.26 -43.89
C GLY A 458 -24.45 -10.07 -44.65
N ARG A 459 -25.76 -9.84 -44.44
CA ARG A 459 -26.45 -8.54 -44.68
C ARG A 459 -26.43 -7.97 -46.10
N LEU A 460 -27.06 -8.66 -47.05
CA LEU A 460 -27.58 -7.98 -48.25
C LEU A 460 -28.86 -7.21 -47.90
N SER A 461 -28.83 -5.88 -47.99
CA SER A 461 -30.03 -5.04 -48.11
C SER A 461 -29.71 -3.76 -48.86
N SER A 462 -30.50 -3.48 -49.90
CA SER A 462 -30.59 -2.23 -50.68
C SER A 462 -29.28 -1.51 -51.07
N VAL A 463 -28.70 -1.93 -52.19
CA VAL A 463 -27.77 -1.10 -53.00
C VAL A 463 -28.19 -1.02 -54.48
N TYR A 464 -28.97 -2.00 -54.98
CA TYR A 464 -29.25 -2.14 -56.41
C TYR A 464 -30.47 -1.37 -56.95
N ASP A 465 -31.31 -0.80 -56.08
CA ASP A 465 -32.49 -0.01 -56.49
C ASP A 465 -32.16 1.46 -56.85
N SER A 466 -30.90 1.87 -56.65
CA SER A 466 -30.44 3.26 -56.83
C SER A 466 -30.05 3.63 -58.27
N LEU A 467 -30.12 2.70 -59.23
CA LEU A 467 -29.68 2.90 -60.63
C LEU A 467 -30.78 3.40 -61.59
N ARG A 468 -31.86 4.00 -61.07
CA ARG A 468 -32.88 4.65 -61.89
C ARG A 468 -32.45 6.10 -62.24
N PRO A 469 -32.26 6.46 -63.52
CA PRO A 469 -31.71 7.77 -63.89
C PRO A 469 -32.72 8.89 -63.59
N GLY A 470 -32.42 9.68 -62.56
CA GLY A 470 -33.25 10.84 -62.17
C GLY A 470 -32.91 11.48 -60.81
N ASN A 471 -32.25 10.77 -59.89
CA ASN A 471 -32.05 11.23 -58.50
C ASN A 471 -30.60 11.07 -57.97
N THR A 472 -29.60 11.25 -58.84
CA THR A 472 -28.18 10.98 -58.52
C THR A 472 -27.55 11.98 -57.54
N THR A 473 -28.03 13.24 -57.50
CA THR A 473 -27.46 14.29 -56.64
C THR A 473 -27.77 14.07 -55.16
N SER A 474 -29.02 13.77 -54.82
CA SER A 474 -29.45 13.54 -53.43
C SER A 474 -28.85 12.26 -52.83
N LEU A 475 -28.59 11.23 -53.65
CA LEU A 475 -27.83 10.05 -53.24
C LEU A 475 -26.36 10.40 -52.93
N LEU A 476 -25.71 11.23 -53.76
CA LEU A 476 -24.32 11.65 -53.54
C LEU A 476 -24.19 12.55 -52.31
N GLU A 477 -25.14 13.46 -52.08
CA GLU A 477 -25.21 14.29 -50.87
C GLU A 477 -25.51 13.45 -49.61
N GLY A 478 -26.34 12.42 -49.72
CA GLY A 478 -26.56 11.41 -48.68
C GLY A 478 -25.28 10.64 -48.32
N LEU A 479 -24.53 10.16 -49.32
CA LEU A 479 -23.25 9.51 -49.09
C LEU A 479 -22.19 10.47 -48.52
N GLN A 480 -22.15 11.73 -48.96
CA GLN A 480 -21.21 12.72 -48.44
C GLN A 480 -21.52 13.13 -46.99
N SER A 481 -22.80 13.20 -46.61
CA SER A 481 -23.20 13.47 -45.22
C SER A 481 -22.95 12.26 -44.32
N GLN A 482 -23.21 11.03 -44.78
CA GLN A 482 -22.82 9.80 -44.07
C GLN A 482 -21.30 9.68 -43.90
N LEU A 483 -20.51 10.04 -44.92
CA LEU A 483 -19.05 10.08 -44.83
C LEU A 483 -18.59 11.10 -43.76
N LYS A 484 -19.09 12.34 -43.80
CA LYS A 484 -18.79 13.36 -42.78
C LYS A 484 -19.21 12.92 -41.37
N GLN A 485 -20.31 12.19 -41.22
CA GLN A 485 -20.71 11.61 -39.93
C GLN A 485 -19.72 10.54 -39.46
N ARG A 486 -19.34 9.60 -40.35
CA ARG A 486 -18.33 8.56 -40.05
C ARG A 486 -16.97 9.18 -39.71
N ASP A 487 -16.55 10.21 -40.44
CA ASP A 487 -15.33 10.97 -40.15
C ASP A 487 -15.40 11.61 -38.75
N GLY A 488 -16.54 12.22 -38.39
CA GLY A 488 -16.77 12.77 -37.05
C GLY A 488 -16.73 11.71 -35.93
N GLU A 489 -17.39 10.58 -36.14
CA GLU A 489 -17.35 9.42 -35.23
C GLU A 489 -15.91 8.89 -35.07
N VAL A 490 -15.13 8.83 -36.15
CA VAL A 490 -13.70 8.43 -36.12
C VAL A 490 -12.84 9.44 -35.35
N HIS A 491 -13.04 10.75 -35.56
CA HIS A 491 -12.30 11.78 -34.81
C HIS A 491 -12.64 11.75 -33.31
N GLN A 492 -13.92 11.52 -32.96
CA GLN A 492 -14.32 11.34 -31.56
C GLN A 492 -13.65 10.11 -30.94
N LEU A 493 -13.70 8.95 -31.60
CA LEU A 493 -13.06 7.72 -31.11
C LEU A 493 -11.53 7.85 -31.00
N GLN A 494 -10.87 8.59 -31.90
CA GLN A 494 -9.44 8.90 -31.80
C GLN A 494 -9.14 9.82 -30.61
N TRP A 495 -9.98 10.83 -30.35
CA TRP A 495 -9.85 11.69 -29.18
C TRP A 495 -10.03 10.89 -27.88
N GLU A 496 -11.08 10.07 -27.79
CA GLU A 496 -11.34 9.20 -26.65
C GLU A 496 -10.18 8.21 -26.41
N LEU A 497 -9.67 7.57 -27.47
CA LEU A 497 -8.50 6.68 -27.38
C LEU A 497 -7.27 7.42 -26.84
N SER A 498 -6.91 8.57 -27.42
CA SER A 498 -5.74 9.34 -26.97
C SER A 498 -5.87 9.80 -25.51
N ARG A 499 -7.08 10.16 -25.07
CA ARG A 499 -7.38 10.44 -23.68
C ARG A 499 -7.20 9.19 -22.80
N ARG A 500 -7.69 8.02 -23.21
CA ARG A 500 -7.52 6.76 -22.46
C ARG A 500 -6.04 6.34 -22.36
N ASP A 501 -5.22 6.61 -23.38
CA ASP A 501 -3.78 6.36 -23.32
C ASP A 501 -3.06 7.30 -22.34
N VAL A 502 -3.47 8.59 -22.26
CA VAL A 502 -2.96 9.52 -21.23
C VAL A 502 -3.39 9.09 -19.82
N GLU A 503 -4.66 8.72 -19.63
CA GLU A 503 -5.16 8.16 -18.36
C GLU A 503 -4.39 6.87 -17.98
N ARG A 504 -4.10 5.98 -18.94
CA ARG A 504 -3.30 4.77 -18.69
C ARG A 504 -1.85 5.09 -18.35
N ALA A 505 -1.24 6.09 -18.99
CA ALA A 505 0.12 6.51 -18.71
C ALA A 505 0.26 7.10 -17.29
N ALA A 506 -0.70 7.92 -16.86
CA ALA A 506 -0.74 8.44 -15.49
C ALA A 506 -0.83 7.31 -14.46
N LEU A 507 -1.82 6.42 -14.59
CA LEU A 507 -1.99 5.26 -13.70
C LEU A 507 -0.77 4.32 -13.71
N SER A 508 -0.12 4.13 -14.86
CA SER A 508 1.10 3.32 -14.95
C SER A 508 2.28 3.94 -14.21
N ASN A 509 2.37 5.27 -14.15
CA ASN A 509 3.41 5.98 -13.38
C ASN A 509 3.11 5.92 -11.87
N GLU A 510 1.84 6.07 -11.48
CA GLU A 510 1.41 5.94 -10.08
C GLU A 510 1.61 4.52 -9.54
N LEU A 511 1.31 3.49 -10.33
CA LEU A 511 1.65 2.11 -9.97
C LEU A 511 3.16 1.92 -9.81
N ALA A 512 3.98 2.48 -10.70
CA ALA A 512 5.43 2.38 -10.59
C ALA A 512 5.99 3.09 -9.34
N THR A 513 5.48 4.27 -8.96
CA THR A 513 5.92 4.97 -7.75
C THR A 513 5.45 4.27 -6.48
N LEU A 514 4.21 3.74 -6.45
CA LEU A 514 3.72 2.94 -5.33
C LEU A 514 4.51 1.64 -5.16
N THR A 515 4.83 0.92 -6.24
CA THR A 515 5.69 -0.27 -6.17
C THR A 515 7.07 0.07 -5.61
N ALA A 516 7.70 1.16 -6.06
CA ALA A 516 8.98 1.60 -5.53
C ALA A 516 8.93 2.00 -4.04
N GLN A 517 7.80 2.54 -3.56
CA GLN A 517 7.57 2.82 -2.14
C GLN A 517 7.41 1.53 -1.32
N VAL A 518 6.69 0.53 -1.82
CA VAL A 518 6.56 -0.79 -1.18
C VAL A 518 7.93 -1.47 -1.06
N GLU A 519 8.72 -1.54 -2.13
CA GLU A 519 10.08 -2.10 -2.06
C GLU A 519 10.97 -1.36 -1.04
N ALA A 520 10.81 -0.04 -0.90
CA ALA A 520 11.57 0.74 0.09
C ALA A 520 11.14 0.41 1.52
N GLN A 521 9.84 0.22 1.78
CA GLN A 521 9.32 -0.21 3.08
C GLN A 521 9.72 -1.65 3.41
N GLU A 522 9.69 -2.58 2.45
CA GLU A 522 10.17 -3.95 2.64
C GLU A 522 11.66 -3.98 3.02
N ARG A 523 12.50 -3.16 2.38
CA ARG A 523 13.92 -3.00 2.74
C ARG A 523 14.10 -2.45 4.15
N GLN A 524 13.27 -1.50 4.59
CA GLN A 524 13.29 -0.97 5.96
C GLN A 524 12.85 -2.02 6.99
N LEU A 525 11.78 -2.79 6.71
CA LEU A 525 11.32 -3.88 7.58
C LEU A 525 12.37 -5.00 7.70
N ALA A 526 13.05 -5.34 6.60
CA ALA A 526 14.18 -6.30 6.62
C ALA A 526 15.35 -5.78 7.47
N ALA A 527 15.70 -4.49 7.37
CA ALA A 527 16.75 -3.88 8.19
C ALA A 527 16.38 -3.85 9.69
N LEU A 528 15.12 -3.56 10.03
CA LEU A 528 14.61 -3.64 11.42
C LEU A 528 14.60 -5.08 11.94
N GLY A 529 14.32 -6.06 11.08
CA GLY A 529 14.46 -7.49 11.41
C GLY A 529 15.90 -7.87 11.73
N GLY A 530 16.86 -7.41 10.92
CA GLY A 530 18.30 -7.58 11.17
C GLY A 530 18.73 -6.97 12.51
N LEU A 531 18.40 -5.68 12.72
CA LEU A 531 18.71 -4.97 13.97
C LEU A 531 18.09 -5.66 15.21
N ARG A 532 16.90 -6.25 15.07
CA ARG A 532 16.31 -7.06 16.13
C ARG A 532 17.11 -8.33 16.40
N THR A 533 17.57 -9.05 15.38
CA THR A 533 18.42 -10.23 15.59
C THR A 533 19.79 -9.88 16.20
N GLU A 534 20.35 -8.71 15.87
CA GLU A 534 21.56 -8.19 16.53
C GLU A 534 21.30 -7.82 18.00
N TYR A 535 20.16 -7.19 18.31
CA TYR A 535 19.75 -6.87 19.68
C TYR A 535 19.50 -8.14 20.51
N ASP A 536 18.77 -9.11 19.97
CA ASP A 536 18.47 -10.39 20.65
C ASP A 536 19.77 -11.17 20.90
N ALA A 537 20.74 -11.16 19.97
CA ALA A 537 22.07 -11.74 20.16
C ALA A 537 22.93 -10.98 21.19
N LEU A 538 22.88 -9.64 21.21
CA LEU A 538 23.56 -8.82 22.21
C LEU A 538 22.97 -9.05 23.61
N LEU A 539 21.66 -9.26 23.72
CA LEU A 539 20.98 -9.57 24.98
C LEU A 539 21.40 -10.94 25.54
N LEU A 540 21.54 -11.95 24.66
CA LEU A 540 22.08 -13.26 25.03
C LEU A 540 23.52 -13.16 25.52
N LEU A 541 24.40 -12.51 24.76
CA LEU A 541 25.82 -12.32 25.13
C LEU A 541 25.97 -11.51 26.44
N TYR A 542 25.09 -10.52 26.68
CA TYR A 542 25.04 -9.80 27.94
C TYR A 542 24.58 -10.70 29.10
N GLY A 543 23.62 -11.61 28.86
CA GLY A 543 23.23 -12.66 29.80
C GLY A 543 24.40 -13.56 30.19
N GLU A 544 25.08 -14.16 29.21
CA GLU A 544 26.27 -15.01 29.42
C GLU A 544 27.36 -14.27 30.23
N LYS A 545 27.65 -13.01 29.90
CA LYS A 545 28.65 -12.20 30.61
C LYS A 545 28.21 -11.81 32.02
N LEU A 546 26.91 -11.73 32.27
CA LEU A 546 26.35 -11.47 33.60
C LEU A 546 26.34 -12.74 34.46
N GLU A 547 26.14 -13.91 33.87
CA GLU A 547 26.31 -15.23 34.50
C GLU A 547 27.77 -15.50 34.86
N GLU A 548 28.71 -15.35 33.92
CA GLU A 548 30.17 -15.39 34.20
C GLU A 548 30.57 -14.45 35.36
N SER A 549 29.98 -13.24 35.42
CA SER A 549 30.24 -12.27 36.50
C SER A 549 29.62 -12.69 37.84
N GLN A 550 28.61 -13.56 37.85
CA GLN A 550 28.06 -14.14 39.08
C GLN A 550 28.89 -15.34 39.55
N GLU A 551 29.25 -16.25 38.63
CA GLU A 551 30.14 -17.39 38.92
C GLU A 551 31.47 -16.91 39.52
N LEU A 552 32.16 -15.98 38.84
CA LEU A 552 33.41 -15.40 39.33
C LEU A 552 33.27 -14.65 40.67
N ARG A 553 32.07 -14.19 41.05
CA ARG A 553 31.81 -13.60 42.38
C ARG A 553 31.59 -14.67 43.45
N MET A 554 30.97 -15.80 43.10
CA MET A 554 30.82 -16.94 44.01
C MET A 554 32.19 -17.60 44.25
N ASP A 555 33.00 -17.82 43.21
CA ASP A 555 34.40 -18.26 43.34
C ASP A 555 35.20 -17.34 44.27
N LEU A 556 35.09 -16.01 44.10
CA LEU A 556 35.74 -15.03 44.97
C LEU A 556 35.20 -15.03 46.41
N GLN A 557 33.99 -15.51 46.63
CA GLN A 557 33.40 -15.64 47.96
C GLN A 557 33.84 -16.94 48.64
N ASP A 558 33.81 -18.06 47.93
CA ASP A 558 34.32 -19.35 48.40
C ASP A 558 35.83 -19.28 48.69
N VAL A 559 36.60 -18.59 47.85
CA VAL A 559 38.03 -18.32 48.11
C VAL A 559 38.23 -17.45 49.36
N LYS A 560 37.38 -16.43 49.60
CA LYS A 560 37.44 -15.66 50.85
C LYS A 560 37.10 -16.50 52.06
N ASP A 561 36.10 -17.37 51.97
CA ASP A 561 35.66 -18.20 53.10
C ASP A 561 36.61 -19.38 53.35
N MET A 562 37.31 -19.87 52.32
CA MET A 562 38.51 -20.70 52.46
C MET A 562 39.64 -19.95 53.18
N TYR A 563 39.95 -18.70 52.82
CA TYR A 563 40.97 -17.92 53.54
C TYR A 563 40.56 -17.62 54.99
N LYS A 564 39.28 -17.28 55.26
CA LYS A 564 38.77 -17.13 56.64
C LYS A 564 38.94 -18.43 57.43
N THR A 565 38.53 -19.58 56.88
CA THR A 565 38.64 -20.87 57.58
C THR A 565 40.09 -21.33 57.76
N GLN A 566 41.02 -20.95 56.87
CA GLN A 566 42.46 -21.12 57.11
C GLN A 566 42.96 -20.21 58.25
N ILE A 567 42.58 -18.92 58.26
CA ILE A 567 42.92 -17.98 59.34
C ILE A 567 42.36 -18.48 60.69
N ASP A 568 41.10 -18.92 60.73
CA ASP A 568 40.48 -19.52 61.92
C ASP A 568 41.20 -20.79 62.38
N GLN A 569 41.74 -21.61 61.47
CA GLN A 569 42.52 -22.80 61.82
C GLN A 569 43.92 -22.45 62.35
N LEU A 570 44.53 -21.36 61.89
CA LEU A 570 45.78 -20.84 62.44
C LEU A 570 45.56 -20.22 63.83
N LEU A 571 44.52 -19.38 63.98
CA LEU A 571 44.08 -18.79 65.26
C LEU A 571 43.54 -19.82 66.27
N LYS A 572 43.30 -21.07 65.85
CA LYS A 572 42.99 -22.21 66.74
C LYS A 572 44.21 -23.10 67.03
N LYS A 573 45.37 -22.85 66.41
CA LYS A 573 46.64 -23.54 66.67
C LYS A 573 47.57 -22.77 67.60
N GLU A 574 47.40 -21.46 67.70
CA GLU A 574 47.98 -20.63 68.77
C GLU A 574 46.81 -20.15 69.66
N PRO A 575 46.78 -20.42 70.99
CA PRO A 575 47.92 -20.74 71.87
C PRO A 575 47.79 -22.05 72.67
N SER A 576 48.91 -22.77 72.84
CA SER A 576 49.10 -23.70 73.97
C SER A 576 50.58 -23.83 74.36
N SER A 577 51.18 -22.72 74.76
CA SER A 577 52.54 -22.61 75.33
C SER A 577 52.62 -21.44 76.30
#